data_AF-A0A1F4DVJ2-F1
#
_entry.id   AF-A0A1F4DVJ2-F1
#
_cell.length_a   1.000
_cell.length_b   1.000
_cell.length_c   1.000
_cell.angle_alpha   90.00
_cell.angle_beta   90.00
_cell.angle_gamma   90.00
#
_symmetry.space_group_name_H-M   'P 1'
#
loop_
_entity.id
_entity.type
_entity.pdbx_description
1 polymer ?
#
loop_
_entity_poly.entity_id
_entity_poly.type
_entity_poly.pdbx_seq_one_letter_code
_entity_poly.pdbx_strand_id
1 'polypeptide(L)'
;MFSHLAGVKLVHVPYKSGAAVITDVLAGHIQIGFGTLLSTRSHVKADRLRHLGVSACERSPAAPELPTIAESGLPGYEVDQ
;
A
#
# COMPACT_ATOMS: atom_id res chain seq x y z
N MET A 1 6.23 -1.14 11.01
CA MET A 1 7.38 -1.63 10.24
C MET A 1 7.82 -0.65 9.16
N PHE A 2 6.96 -0.28 8.20
CA PHE A 2 7.30 0.68 7.13
C PHE A 2 7.93 1.98 7.65
N SER A 3 7.27 2.67 8.58
CA SER A 3 7.75 3.95 9.12
C SER A 3 9.16 3.86 9.71
N HIS A 4 9.49 2.73 10.34
CA HIS A 4 10.78 2.52 10.98
C HIS A 4 11.89 2.29 9.94
N LEU A 5 11.65 1.42 8.95
CA LEU A 5 12.63 1.12 7.90
C LEU A 5 12.82 2.30 6.94
N ALA A 6 11.74 3.01 6.63
CA ALA A 6 11.75 4.18 5.75
C ALA A 6 12.26 5.46 6.44
N GLY A 7 12.50 5.44 7.76
CA GLY A 7 12.90 6.63 8.50
C GLY A 7 11.84 7.75 8.51
N VAL A 8 10.58 7.43 8.20
CA VAL A 8 9.48 8.40 8.15
C VAL A 8 8.62 8.32 9.40
N LYS A 9 8.05 9.46 9.81
CA LYS A 9 7.10 9.52 10.92
C LYS A 9 5.68 9.36 10.35
N LEU A 10 5.07 8.21 10.60
CA LEU A 10 3.67 7.95 10.28
C LEU A 10 2.92 7.58 11.56
N VAL A 11 1.68 8.05 11.67
CA VAL A 11 0.75 7.64 12.72
C VAL A 11 0.04 6.39 12.25
N HIS A 12 0.22 5.27 12.96
CA HIS A 12 -0.50 4.05 12.65
C HIS A 12 -1.93 4.13 13.18
N VAL A 13 -2.90 4.15 12.28
CA VAL A 13 -4.33 4.08 12.61
C VAL A 13 -4.81 2.64 12.37
N PRO A 14 -5.16 1.89 13.43
CA PRO A 14 -5.58 0.50 13.29
C PRO A 14 -7.02 0.42 12.75
N TYR A 15 -7.21 -0.34 11.68
CA TYR A 15 -8.52 -0.62 11.11
C TYR A 15 -8.91 -2.09 11.31
N LYS A 16 -10.21 -2.33 11.48
CA LYS A 16 -10.77 -3.69 11.61
C LYS A 16 -10.76 -4.46 10.29
N SER A 17 -10.71 -3.77 9.14
CA SER A 17 -10.69 -4.39 7.82
C SER A 17 -9.99 -3.51 6.79
N GLY A 18 -9.42 -4.13 5.76
CA GLY A 18 -8.81 -3.40 4.62
C GLY A 18 -9.83 -2.58 3.82
N ALA A 19 -11.10 -2.98 3.80
CA ALA A 19 -12.16 -2.21 3.15
C ALA A 19 -12.41 -0.85 3.85
N ALA A 20 -12.29 -0.81 5.18
CA ALA A 20 -12.43 0.45 5.93
C ALA A 20 -11.27 1.41 5.63
N VAL A 21 -10.05 0.89 5.46
CA VAL A 21 -8.88 1.69 5.04
C VAL A 21 -9.12 2.35 3.69
N ILE A 22 -9.62 1.60 2.70
CA ILE A 22 -9.86 2.12 1.35
C ILE A 22 -10.87 3.27 1.38
N THR A 23 -11.96 3.11 2.11
CA THR A 23 -12.99 4.16 2.24
C THR A 23 -12.41 5.42 2.87
N ASP A 24 -11.58 5.30 3.90
CA ASP A 24 -10.98 6.45 4.58
C ASP A 24 -9.89 7.16 3.75
N VAL A 25 -9.12 6.41 2.93
CA VAL A 25 -8.22 7.02 1.94
C VAL A 25 -9.03 7.80 0.90
N LEU A 26 -10.11 7.21 0.38
CA LEU A 26 -10.99 7.86 -0.60
C LEU A 26 -11.71 9.08 -0.04
N ALA A 27 -12.03 9.08 1.25
CA ALA A 27 -12.62 10.21 1.96
C ALA A 27 -11.59 11.29 2.35
N GLY A 28 -10.28 10.99 2.23
CA GLY A 28 -9.20 11.90 2.61
C GLY A 28 -8.94 11.98 4.11
N HIS A 29 -9.49 11.06 4.91
CA HIS A 29 -9.21 10.98 6.35
C HIS A 29 -7.77 10.52 6.64
N ILE A 30 -7.23 9.68 5.76
CA ILE A 30 -5.84 9.20 5.83
C ILE A 30 -5.16 9.36 4.47
N GLN A 31 -3.87 9.66 4.48
CA GLN A 31 -3.10 9.89 3.24
C GLN A 31 -2.59 8.60 2.61
N ILE A 32 -2.31 7.58 3.42
CA ILE A 32 -1.69 6.32 2.99
C ILE A 32 -2.36 5.17 3.73
N GLY A 33 -2.64 4.08 3.01
CA GLY A 33 -3.18 2.85 3.56
C GLY A 33 -2.51 1.62 2.95
N PHE A 34 -2.45 0.55 3.71
CA PHE A 34 -2.03 -0.77 3.23
C PHE A 34 -3.27 -1.61 2.94
N GLY A 35 -3.36 -2.16 1.74
CA GLY A 35 -4.52 -2.94 1.29
C GLY A 35 -4.11 -3.97 0.25
N THR A 36 -5.01 -4.91 -0.02
CA THR A 36 -4.76 -5.98 -1.00
C THR A 36 -4.96 -5.46 -2.42
N LEU A 37 -4.18 -5.97 -3.39
CA LEU A 37 -4.30 -5.54 -4.80
C LEU A 37 -5.71 -5.78 -5.36
N LEU A 38 -6.34 -6.90 -5.00
CA LEU A 38 -7.68 -7.25 -5.46
C LEU A 38 -8.76 -6.24 -5.05
N SER A 39 -8.71 -5.75 -3.81
CA SER A 39 -9.71 -4.82 -3.27
C SER A 39 -9.55 -3.40 -3.80
N THR A 40 -8.34 -3.01 -4.18
CA THR A 40 -8.01 -1.66 -4.64
C THR A 40 -8.03 -1.50 -6.16
N ARG A 41 -7.94 -2.60 -6.93
CA ARG A 41 -7.85 -2.58 -8.40
C ARG A 41 -8.97 -1.81 -9.10
N SER A 42 -10.21 -1.92 -8.62
CA SER A 42 -11.35 -1.19 -9.18
C SER A 42 -11.22 0.31 -9.01
N HIS A 43 -10.74 0.76 -7.85
CA HIS A 43 -10.54 2.17 -7.53
C HIS A 43 -9.35 2.78 -8.26
N VAL A 44 -8.28 2.01 -8.48
CA VAL A 44 -7.13 2.46 -9.28
C VAL A 44 -7.51 2.62 -10.75
N LYS A 45 -8.26 1.68 -11.32
CA LYS A 45 -8.79 1.82 -12.68
C LYS A 45 -9.71 3.02 -12.86
N ALA A 46 -10.41 3.43 -11.79
CA ALA A 46 -11.27 4.60 -11.78
C ALA A 46 -10.52 5.92 -11.49
N ASP A 47 -9.18 5.89 -11.41
CA ASP A 47 -8.30 7.02 -11.08
C ASP A 47 -8.61 7.67 -9.72
N ARG A 48 -9.23 6.91 -8.81
CA ARG A 48 -9.59 7.37 -7.45
C ARG A 48 -8.52 7.03 -6.42
N LEU A 49 -7.67 6.07 -6.73
CA LEU A 49 -6.54 5.65 -5.90
C LEU A 49 -5.30 5.48 -6.77
N ARG A 50 -4.14 5.69 -6.16
CA ARG A 50 -2.85 5.43 -6.79
C ARG A 50 -2.09 4.37 -6.01
N HIS A 51 -1.69 3.29 -6.67
CA HIS A 51 -0.74 2.35 -6.10
C HIS A 51 0.66 2.97 -6.08
N LEU A 52 1.34 2.84 -4.95
CA LEU A 52 2.71 3.34 -4.77
C LEU A 52 3.75 2.23 -4.92
N GLY A 53 3.40 0.99 -4.56
CA GLY A 53 4.26 -0.18 -4.68
C GLY A 53 3.64 -1.38 -3.97
N VAL A 54 4.24 -2.54 -4.17
CA VAL A 54 3.84 -3.79 -3.49
C VAL A 54 4.78 -4.08 -2.32
N SER A 55 4.22 -4.54 -1.20
CA SER A 55 5.00 -4.87 0.02
C SER A 55 5.64 -6.26 0.00
N ALA A 56 5.33 -7.07 -1.02
CA ALA A 56 5.95 -8.37 -1.23
C ALA A 56 7.40 -8.26 -1.71
N CYS A 57 8.18 -9.33 -1.52
CA CYS A 57 9.58 -9.40 -1.94
C CYS A 57 9.74 -9.29 -3.47
N GLU A 58 8.76 -9.79 -4.21
CA GLU A 58 8.71 -9.75 -5.68
C GLU A 58 7.49 -8.98 -6.19
N ARG A 59 7.56 -8.51 -7.44
CA ARG A 59 6.43 -7.85 -8.09
C ARG A 59 5.28 -8.84 -8.25
N SER A 60 4.05 -8.37 -7.99
CA SER A 60 2.88 -9.22 -8.17
C SER A 60 2.62 -9.44 -9.67
N PRO A 61 2.40 -10.68 -10.15
CA PRO A 61 2.00 -10.92 -11.54
C PRO A 61 0.65 -10.29 -11.88
N ALA A 62 -0.16 -9.94 -10.86
CA ALA A 62 -1.42 -9.24 -11.05
C ALA A 62 -1.25 -7.73 -11.36
N ALA A 63 -0.07 -7.16 -11.08
CA ALA A 63 0.32 -5.76 -11.33
C ALA A 63 1.85 -5.63 -11.54
N PRO A 64 2.40 -6.15 -12.66
CA PRO A 64 3.84 -6.11 -12.95
C PRO A 64 4.41 -4.70 -13.12
N GLU A 65 3.55 -3.72 -13.41
CA GLU A 65 3.90 -2.31 -13.51
C GLU A 65 4.29 -1.67 -12.17
N LEU A 66 3.89 -2.26 -11.05
CA LEU A 66 4.18 -1.72 -9.73
C LEU A 66 5.54 -2.24 -9.22
N PRO A 67 6.45 -1.34 -8.81
CA PRO A 67 7.69 -1.76 -8.17
C PRO A 67 7.41 -2.33 -6.78
N THR A 68 8.33 -3.15 -6.29
CA THR A 68 8.31 -3.51 -4.87
C THR A 68 8.78 -2.31 -4.04
N ILE A 69 8.36 -2.25 -2.78
CA ILE A 69 8.89 -1.23 -1.85
C ILE A 69 10.41 -1.41 -1.69
N ALA A 70 10.91 -2.65 -1.75
CA ALA A 70 12.33 -2.93 -1.75
C ALA A 70 13.08 -2.30 -2.94
N GLU A 71 12.52 -2.41 -4.15
CA GLU A 71 13.06 -1.78 -5.37
C GLU A 71 12.96 -0.24 -5.33
N SER A 72 11.98 0.28 -4.59
CA SER A 72 11.67 1.72 -4.55
C SER A 72 12.56 2.53 -3.59
N GLY A 73 13.58 1.89 -3.00
CA GLY A 73 14.55 2.55 -2.11
C GLY A 73 14.57 2.04 -0.67
N LEU A 74 13.88 0.93 -0.38
CA LEU A 74 13.81 0.32 0.95
C LEU A 74 14.29 -1.14 0.93
N PRO A 75 15.57 -1.39 0.62
CA PRO A 75 16.10 -2.75 0.49
C PRO A 75 15.86 -3.57 1.77
N GLY A 76 15.32 -4.78 1.63
CA GLY A 76 14.96 -5.65 2.75
C GLY A 76 13.59 -5.36 3.38
N TYR A 77 12.82 -4.41 2.84
CA TYR A 77 11.41 -4.26 3.20
C TYR A 77 10.58 -5.37 2.56
N GLU A 78 10.20 -6.33 3.39
CA GLU A 78 9.32 -7.43 3.01
C GLU A 78 8.20 -7.54 4.05
N VAL A 79 6.96 -7.51 3.57
CA VAL A 79 5.78 -7.83 4.35
C VAL A 79 4.99 -8.84 3.52
N ASP A 80 5.19 -10.12 3.83
CA ASP A 80 4.36 -11.21 3.37
C ASP A 80 3.03 -11.13 4.13
N GLN A 81 1.95 -10.78 3.41
CA GLN A 81 0.61 -10.59 3.95
C GLN A 81 -0.43 -11.31 3.10
#